data_AF-A0A0P9SJ10-F1
#
_entry.id   AF-A0A0P9SJ10-F1
#
_cell.length_a   1.000
_cell.length_b   1.000
_cell.length_c   1.000
_cell.angle_alpha   90.00
_cell.angle_beta   90.00
_cell.angle_gamma   90.00
#
_symmetry.space_group_name_H-M   'P 1'
#
loop_
_entity.id
_entity.type
_entity.pdbx_description
1 polymer ?
#
loop_
_entity_poly.entity_id
_entity_poly.type
_entity_poly.pdbx_seq_one_letter_code
_entity_poly.pdbx_strand_id
1 'polypeptide(L)'
;MPLNIEEGQGSSATTSVQKSGLPNGRLVNSSILQWAEKAKANGNTSSGALYQIYAKELPRVELLPRAEHRACLAHMYKQNAKDGISIWPQFLDGVRGVQLKHDTKEFMMNNPKAADEFYKIERSGAQFPDEAVKARLTINVKPQFQKAMVDAAVRLTAERHDIITAKVAGPAKIGTLTDAAVFYVGGDFSSAQTLAKELQALLPEDAFINHTPAGMQSMGKGLCYAERTPQDRTSHGMSRASIIESALADTSMLSLEKKLRNAFKSAGYNPDNPAFRLE
;
A
#
# COMPACT_ATOMS: atom_id res chain seq x y z
N MET A 1 -49.80 -17.73 19.71
CA MET A 1 -49.55 -16.34 19.28
C MET A 1 -49.73 -15.45 20.50
N PRO A 2 -48.89 -14.42 20.76
CA PRO A 2 -47.67 -13.96 20.03
C PRO A 2 -46.38 -14.67 20.57
N LEU A 3 -45.16 -14.65 19.99
CA LEU A 3 -44.27 -13.59 19.45
C LEU A 3 -43.75 -12.66 20.58
N ASN A 4 -42.50 -12.18 20.73
CA ASN A 4 -41.29 -11.95 19.90
C ASN A 4 -40.06 -11.83 20.88
N ILE A 5 -38.75 -11.81 20.56
CA ILE A 5 -37.91 -12.11 19.36
C ILE A 5 -36.45 -12.42 19.84
N GLU A 6 -35.51 -12.61 18.92
CA GLU A 6 -34.04 -12.72 19.07
C GLU A 6 -33.33 -11.58 19.85
N GLU A 7 -32.15 -11.88 20.41
CA GLU A 7 -30.97 -11.02 20.17
C GLU A 7 -29.75 -11.90 19.84
N GLY A 8 -29.22 -11.76 18.61
CA GLY A 8 -28.12 -12.58 18.11
C GLY A 8 -26.76 -11.99 18.47
N GLN A 9 -25.88 -12.80 19.06
CA GLN A 9 -24.47 -12.43 19.19
C GLN A 9 -23.76 -12.56 17.83
N GLY A 10 -23.62 -11.43 17.14
CA GLY A 10 -22.88 -11.32 15.89
C GLY A 10 -21.40 -11.68 16.08
N SER A 11 -21.00 -12.86 15.59
CA SER A 11 -19.58 -13.24 15.54
C SER A 11 -18.81 -12.29 14.64
N SER A 12 -17.80 -11.60 15.19
CA SER A 12 -16.85 -10.81 14.40
C SER A 12 -16.07 -11.73 13.48
N ALA A 13 -16.39 -11.70 12.18
CA ALA A 13 -15.70 -12.43 11.14
C ALA A 13 -14.37 -11.77 10.77
N THR A 14 -13.45 -11.67 11.73
CA THR A 14 -12.10 -11.14 11.55
C THR A 14 -11.08 -12.19 11.97
N THR A 15 -10.19 -12.56 11.03
CA THR A 15 -9.07 -13.49 11.22
C THR A 15 -9.39 -14.89 11.75
N SER A 16 -10.11 -15.70 10.94
CA SER A 16 -9.85 -17.14 10.97
C SER A 16 -8.52 -17.43 10.26
N VAL A 17 -7.57 -17.99 11.00
CA VAL A 17 -6.24 -18.38 10.51
C VAL A 17 -6.33 -19.79 9.91
N GLN A 18 -5.81 -19.98 8.70
CA GLN A 18 -5.78 -21.31 8.07
C GLN A 18 -4.59 -22.13 8.59
N LYS A 19 -4.54 -23.44 8.27
CA LYS A 19 -3.51 -24.39 8.74
C LYS A 19 -2.05 -23.98 8.45
N SER A 20 -1.82 -23.02 7.55
CA SER A 20 -0.52 -22.44 7.21
C SER A 20 -0.11 -21.23 8.07
N GLY A 21 -0.91 -20.84 9.07
CA GLY A 21 -0.67 -19.60 9.84
C GLY A 21 -1.04 -18.31 9.11
N LEU A 22 -1.42 -18.39 7.82
CA LEU A 22 -1.83 -17.25 7.02
C LEU A 22 -3.32 -16.88 7.26
N PRO A 23 -3.69 -15.59 7.10
CA PRO A 23 -5.09 -15.17 7.16
C PRO A 23 -5.92 -15.75 6.01
N ASN A 24 -7.20 -16.00 6.28
CA ASN A 24 -8.19 -16.34 5.26
C ASN A 24 -8.28 -15.28 4.15
N GLY A 25 -7.93 -15.65 2.92
CA GLY A 25 -7.91 -14.75 1.75
C GLY A 25 -9.26 -14.50 1.09
N ARG A 26 -10.39 -14.89 1.68
CA ARG A 26 -11.75 -14.68 1.12
C ARG A 26 -11.97 -13.25 0.64
N LEU A 27 -11.70 -12.23 1.47
CA LEU A 27 -11.90 -10.83 1.11
C LEU A 27 -10.93 -10.37 0.01
N VAL A 28 -9.69 -10.85 0.04
CA VAL A 28 -8.66 -10.55 -0.97
C VAL A 28 -9.12 -11.08 -2.34
N ASN A 29 -9.50 -12.35 -2.40
CA ASN A 29 -10.04 -13.00 -3.60
C ASN A 29 -11.34 -12.33 -4.09
N SER A 30 -12.26 -11.95 -3.20
CA SER A 30 -13.47 -11.22 -3.59
C SER A 30 -13.16 -9.84 -4.19
N SER A 31 -12.19 -9.08 -3.65
CA SER A 31 -11.80 -7.79 -4.23
C SER A 31 -11.19 -7.92 -5.63
N ILE A 32 -10.37 -8.96 -5.85
CA ILE A 32 -9.77 -9.27 -7.15
C ILE A 32 -10.84 -9.70 -8.16
N LEU A 33 -11.80 -10.53 -7.75
CA LEU A 33 -12.91 -10.95 -8.60
C LEU A 33 -13.78 -9.75 -9.04
N GLN A 34 -14.18 -8.89 -8.10
CA GLN A 34 -14.95 -7.68 -8.39
C GLN A 34 -14.21 -6.73 -9.36
N TRP A 35 -12.89 -6.61 -9.21
CA TRP A 35 -12.05 -5.83 -10.11
C TRP A 35 -12.03 -6.43 -11.53
N ALA A 36 -11.85 -7.75 -11.66
CA ALA A 36 -11.89 -8.45 -12.94
C ALA A 36 -13.27 -8.37 -13.62
N GLU A 37 -14.35 -8.53 -12.86
CA GLU A 37 -15.74 -8.40 -13.33
C GLU A 37 -16.03 -6.99 -13.84
N LYS A 38 -15.58 -5.96 -13.11
CA LYS A 38 -15.71 -4.55 -13.52
C LYS A 38 -14.94 -4.24 -14.80
N ALA A 39 -13.76 -4.83 -15.01
CA ALA A 39 -13.02 -4.69 -16.26
C ALA A 39 -13.74 -5.36 -17.43
N LYS A 40 -14.26 -6.58 -17.22
CA LYS A 40 -15.06 -7.31 -18.21
C LYS A 40 -16.34 -6.54 -18.59
N ALA A 41 -17.04 -5.97 -17.61
CA ALA A 41 -18.24 -5.16 -17.85
C ALA A 41 -17.94 -3.86 -18.63
N ASN A 42 -16.75 -3.27 -18.43
CA ASN A 42 -16.30 -2.09 -19.17
C ASN A 42 -15.78 -2.39 -20.59
N GLY A 43 -15.69 -3.67 -21.00
CA GLY A 43 -15.24 -4.07 -22.33
C GLY A 43 -13.75 -3.85 -22.62
N ASN A 44 -12.95 -3.44 -21.64
CA ASN A 44 -11.50 -3.26 -21.80
C ASN A 44 -10.76 -3.99 -20.67
N THR A 45 -10.10 -5.08 -21.03
CA THR A 45 -9.42 -6.01 -20.12
C THR A 45 -7.90 -5.87 -20.13
N SER A 46 -7.36 -4.83 -20.77
CA SER A 46 -5.91 -4.57 -20.76
C SER A 46 -5.41 -4.26 -19.35
N SER A 47 -4.17 -4.65 -19.02
CA SER A 47 -3.52 -4.31 -17.74
C SER A 47 -3.55 -2.80 -17.45
N GLY A 48 -3.40 -1.96 -18.48
CA GLY A 48 -3.57 -0.51 -18.37
C GLY A 48 -4.98 -0.09 -17.91
N ALA A 49 -6.04 -0.64 -18.51
CA ALA A 49 -7.42 -0.33 -18.12
C ALA A 49 -7.79 -0.93 -16.75
N LEU A 50 -7.32 -2.14 -16.45
CA LEU A 50 -7.42 -2.76 -15.13
C LEU A 50 -6.75 -1.89 -14.06
N TYR A 51 -5.53 -1.42 -14.29
CA TYR A 51 -4.84 -0.51 -13.37
C TYR A 51 -5.65 0.78 -13.12
N GLN A 52 -6.30 1.34 -14.15
CA GLN A 52 -7.17 2.51 -13.99
C GLN A 52 -8.45 2.23 -13.19
N ILE A 53 -8.92 0.97 -13.09
CA ILE A 53 -10.02 0.59 -12.21
C ILE A 53 -9.53 0.55 -10.75
N TYR A 54 -8.37 -0.05 -10.49
CA TYR A 54 -7.72 -0.07 -9.17
C TYR A 54 -7.39 1.36 -8.69
N ALA A 55 -6.79 2.19 -9.53
CA ALA A 55 -6.39 3.55 -9.17
C ALA A 55 -7.57 4.50 -8.88
N LYS A 56 -8.81 4.11 -9.24
CA LYS A 56 -10.05 4.84 -8.94
C LYS A 56 -10.77 4.31 -7.69
N GLU A 57 -10.26 3.29 -7.03
CA GLU A 57 -10.76 2.80 -5.74
C GLU A 57 -10.23 3.69 -4.60
N LEU A 58 -10.73 4.93 -4.53
CA LEU A 58 -10.20 5.94 -3.60
C LEU A 58 -10.82 5.85 -2.20
N PRO A 59 -10.04 6.11 -1.13
CA PRO A 59 -10.58 6.29 0.21
C PRO A 59 -11.50 7.52 0.28
N ARG A 60 -12.61 7.42 1.00
CA ARG A 60 -13.52 8.56 1.23
C ARG A 60 -13.00 9.41 2.39
N VAL A 61 -12.35 10.53 2.08
CA VAL A 61 -11.84 11.51 3.06
C VAL A 61 -12.01 12.94 2.57
N GLU A 62 -12.05 13.87 3.52
CA GLU A 62 -11.80 15.29 3.26
C GLU A 62 -10.31 15.49 2.94
N LEU A 63 -10.02 16.25 1.88
CA LEU A 63 -8.64 16.54 1.44
C LEU A 63 -8.02 17.67 2.28
N LEU A 64 -6.71 17.63 2.49
CA LEU A 64 -6.03 18.69 3.25
C LEU A 64 -6.14 20.04 2.52
N PRO A 65 -6.55 21.14 3.18
CA PRO A 65 -6.62 22.46 2.58
C PRO A 65 -5.26 22.92 2.01
N ARG A 66 -5.29 23.57 0.84
CA ARG A 66 -4.07 24.02 0.14
C ARG A 66 -3.18 24.95 0.97
N ALA A 67 -3.76 25.70 1.90
CA ALA A 67 -3.04 26.55 2.86
C ALA A 67 -2.08 25.76 3.77
N GLU A 68 -2.40 24.50 4.10
CA GLU A 68 -1.60 23.67 5.00
C GLU A 68 -0.48 22.89 4.29
N HIS A 69 -0.59 22.70 2.96
CA HIS A 69 0.36 21.91 2.16
C HIS A 69 1.80 22.39 2.37
N ARG A 70 1.99 23.72 2.46
CA ARG A 70 3.29 24.33 2.70
C ARG A 70 3.90 23.94 4.05
N ALA A 71 3.09 23.93 5.10
CA ALA A 71 3.54 23.54 6.44
C ALA A 71 3.89 22.05 6.52
N CYS A 72 3.15 21.19 5.78
CA CYS A 72 3.46 19.77 5.65
C CYS A 72 4.81 19.52 4.92
N LEU A 73 5.06 20.19 3.80
CA LEU A 73 6.33 20.08 3.07
C LEU A 73 7.52 20.59 3.88
N ALA A 74 7.37 21.74 4.55
CA ALA A 74 8.41 22.28 5.42
C ALA A 74 8.70 21.36 6.63
N HIS A 75 7.67 20.75 7.22
CA HIS A 75 7.81 19.75 8.28
C HIS A 75 8.56 18.52 7.79
N MET A 76 8.17 17.96 6.64
CA MET A 76 8.85 16.81 6.04
C MET A 76 10.31 17.11 5.73
N TYR A 77 10.62 18.26 5.11
CA TYR A 77 12.02 18.63 4.84
C TYR A 77 12.83 18.85 6.13
N LYS A 78 12.21 19.30 7.24
CA LYS A 78 12.86 19.42 8.56
C LYS A 78 13.29 18.06 9.13
N GLN A 79 12.72 16.94 8.68
CA GLN A 79 13.17 15.59 9.07
C GLN A 79 14.28 15.03 8.16
N ASN A 80 14.59 15.69 7.04
CA ASN A 80 15.66 15.25 6.14
C ASN A 80 17.04 15.43 6.79
N ALA A 81 17.90 14.43 6.64
CA ALA A 81 19.23 14.31 7.26
C ALA A 81 19.26 14.26 8.81
N LYS A 82 18.12 14.02 9.47
CA LYS A 82 18.08 13.62 10.89
C LYS A 82 18.22 12.12 11.05
N ASP A 83 18.79 11.68 12.16
CA ASP A 83 18.80 10.28 12.61
C ASP A 83 19.30 9.28 11.54
N GLY A 84 20.18 9.75 10.65
CA GLY A 84 20.67 8.95 9.52
C GLY A 84 19.64 8.67 8.43
N ILE A 85 18.59 9.51 8.27
CA ILE A 85 17.54 9.39 7.27
C ILE A 85 17.66 10.45 6.18
N SER A 86 17.54 10.03 4.94
CA SER A 86 17.39 10.87 3.75
C SER A 86 15.93 10.86 3.27
N ILE A 87 15.42 12.03 2.89
CA ILE A 87 14.08 12.19 2.30
C ILE A 87 14.21 12.94 0.97
N TRP A 88 13.54 12.47 -0.10
CA TRP A 88 13.56 13.12 -1.42
C TRP A 88 12.31 12.79 -2.26
N PRO A 89 11.91 13.66 -3.22
CA PRO A 89 10.88 13.35 -4.22
C PRO A 89 11.27 12.14 -5.08
N GLN A 90 10.35 11.20 -5.30
CA GLN A 90 10.64 9.95 -6.01
C GLN A 90 11.20 10.14 -7.44
N PHE A 91 10.85 11.22 -8.14
CA PHE A 91 11.40 11.49 -9.47
C PHE A 91 12.91 11.85 -9.47
N LEU A 92 13.51 12.11 -8.28
CA LEU A 92 14.96 12.26 -8.10
C LEU A 92 15.67 10.93 -7.77
N ASP A 93 14.98 9.79 -7.87
CA ASP A 93 15.60 8.47 -7.77
C ASP A 93 16.77 8.35 -8.78
N GLY A 94 17.98 8.09 -8.27
CA GLY A 94 19.23 8.07 -9.03
C GLY A 94 20.15 9.25 -8.73
N VAL A 95 19.62 10.41 -8.31
CA VAL A 95 20.43 11.56 -7.87
C VAL A 95 21.03 11.26 -6.48
N ARG A 96 22.24 11.77 -6.19
CA ARG A 96 23.02 11.46 -4.97
C ARG A 96 23.69 12.69 -4.37
N GLY A 97 24.17 12.55 -3.14
CA GLY A 97 25.06 13.51 -2.47
C GLY A 97 24.46 14.92 -2.31
N VAL A 98 25.32 15.93 -2.50
CA VAL A 98 24.95 17.35 -2.33
C VAL A 98 23.87 17.78 -3.32
N GLN A 99 23.90 17.27 -4.55
CA GLN A 99 22.90 17.56 -5.58
C GLN A 99 21.50 17.12 -5.15
N LEU A 100 21.35 15.88 -4.65
CA LEU A 100 20.06 15.37 -4.15
C LEU A 100 19.51 16.26 -3.02
N LYS A 101 20.38 16.71 -2.11
CA LYS A 101 20.01 17.59 -0.98
C LYS A 101 19.58 18.98 -1.46
N HIS A 102 20.28 19.54 -2.46
CA HIS A 102 19.94 20.81 -3.09
C HIS A 102 18.57 20.74 -3.76
N ASP A 103 18.40 19.79 -4.69
CA ASP A 103 17.21 19.71 -5.55
C ASP A 103 15.97 19.31 -4.76
N THR A 104 16.12 18.46 -3.75
CA THR A 104 15.05 18.18 -2.77
C THR A 104 14.60 19.46 -2.08
N LYS A 105 15.54 20.28 -1.59
CA LYS A 105 15.22 21.55 -0.91
C LYS A 105 14.53 22.51 -1.87
N GLU A 106 15.09 22.73 -3.04
CA GLU A 106 14.54 23.64 -4.04
C GLU A 106 13.13 23.20 -4.45
N PHE A 107 12.93 21.92 -4.75
CA PHE A 107 11.63 21.40 -5.15
C PHE A 107 10.59 21.55 -4.03
N MET A 108 10.87 21.05 -2.82
CA MET A 108 9.93 21.12 -1.69
C MET A 108 9.64 22.57 -1.25
N MET A 109 10.61 23.47 -1.40
CA MET A 109 10.49 24.86 -0.95
C MET A 109 10.05 25.84 -2.04
N ASN A 110 10.10 25.52 -3.33
CA ASN A 110 9.75 26.48 -4.38
C ASN A 110 8.77 25.95 -5.43
N ASN A 111 8.62 24.64 -5.61
CA ASN A 111 7.80 24.09 -6.70
C ASN A 111 6.33 23.91 -6.29
N PRO A 112 5.34 24.44 -7.05
CA PRO A 112 3.93 24.27 -6.74
C PRO A 112 3.45 22.81 -6.82
N LYS A 113 4.12 21.95 -7.61
CA LYS A 113 3.80 20.50 -7.71
C LYS A 113 4.30 19.67 -6.53
N ALA A 114 5.07 20.25 -5.60
CA ALA A 114 5.62 19.49 -4.48
C ALA A 114 4.54 18.87 -3.57
N ALA A 115 3.38 19.50 -3.46
CA ALA A 115 2.25 18.92 -2.71
C ALA A 115 1.72 17.63 -3.35
N ASP A 116 1.88 17.48 -4.67
CA ASP A 116 1.36 16.42 -5.52
C ASP A 116 2.40 15.33 -5.82
N GLU A 117 3.51 15.22 -5.07
CA GLU A 117 4.54 14.20 -5.30
C GLU A 117 4.58 13.07 -4.27
N PHE A 118 5.24 11.96 -4.63
CA PHE A 118 5.65 10.95 -3.64
C PHE A 118 7.07 11.23 -3.16
N TYR A 119 7.31 10.96 -1.88
CA TYR A 119 8.60 11.16 -1.22
C TYR A 119 9.13 9.84 -0.69
N LYS A 120 10.35 9.49 -1.08
CA LYS A 120 11.13 8.39 -0.52
C LYS A 120 11.69 8.80 0.85
N ILE A 121 11.76 7.84 1.76
CA ILE A 121 12.39 7.95 3.08
C ILE A 121 13.26 6.71 3.24
N GLU A 122 14.58 6.89 3.31
CA GLU A 122 15.54 5.78 3.37
C GLU A 122 16.71 6.13 4.30
N ARG A 123 17.41 5.11 4.79
CA ARG A 123 18.63 5.29 5.59
C ARG A 123 19.74 5.88 4.71
N SER A 124 20.33 6.99 5.13
CA SER A 124 21.34 7.76 4.37
C SER A 124 22.55 6.87 4.03
N GLY A 125 22.84 6.77 2.73
CA GLY A 125 23.95 5.94 2.22
C GLY A 125 23.66 4.44 2.13
N ALA A 126 22.51 3.97 2.61
CA ALA A 126 22.07 2.61 2.38
C ALA A 126 21.78 2.38 0.89
N GLN A 127 22.15 1.20 0.40
CA GLN A 127 21.74 0.71 -0.91
C GLN A 127 21.23 -0.72 -0.70
N PHE A 128 20.03 -0.98 -1.21
CA PHE A 128 19.42 -2.30 -1.15
C PHE A 128 19.15 -2.77 -2.58
N PRO A 129 19.46 -4.03 -2.92
CA PRO A 129 19.05 -4.61 -4.19
C PRO A 129 17.52 -4.73 -4.22
N ASP A 130 16.96 -4.73 -5.42
CA ASP A 130 15.50 -4.71 -5.63
C ASP A 130 14.80 -5.93 -5.00
N GLU A 131 15.48 -7.06 -5.03
CA GLU A 131 15.12 -8.35 -4.42
C GLU A 131 15.17 -8.37 -2.87
N ALA A 132 15.71 -7.34 -2.22
CA ALA A 132 15.57 -7.17 -0.76
C ALA A 132 14.12 -6.82 -0.37
N VAL A 133 13.33 -6.24 -1.28
CA VAL A 133 11.92 -5.92 -1.05
C VAL A 133 11.06 -7.16 -1.27
N LYS A 134 10.66 -7.81 -0.18
CA LYS A 134 9.81 -9.01 -0.21
C LYS A 134 8.33 -8.68 -0.06
N ALA A 135 7.96 -7.60 0.62
CA ALA A 135 6.57 -7.21 0.79
C ALA A 135 6.40 -5.69 0.91
N ARG A 136 5.15 -5.25 0.87
CA ARG A 136 4.73 -3.89 1.18
C ARG A 136 3.65 -3.88 2.27
N LEU A 137 3.78 -2.93 3.19
CA LEU A 137 2.72 -2.51 4.10
C LEU A 137 2.23 -1.13 3.65
N THR A 138 1.04 -1.09 3.05
CA THR A 138 0.33 0.15 2.69
C THR A 138 -0.41 0.68 3.92
N ILE A 139 -0.24 1.97 4.20
CA ILE A 139 -0.89 2.69 5.28
C ILE A 139 -1.81 3.75 4.69
N ASN A 140 -3.03 3.83 5.19
CA ASN A 140 -4.03 4.82 4.79
C ASN A 140 -4.50 5.62 6.00
N VAL A 141 -4.07 6.89 6.07
CA VAL A 141 -4.40 7.85 7.12
C VAL A 141 -5.11 9.08 6.55
N LYS A 142 -5.97 9.72 7.34
CA LYS A 142 -6.66 10.96 6.95
C LYS A 142 -5.62 12.09 6.72
N PRO A 143 -5.83 13.00 5.75
CA PRO A 143 -4.81 13.97 5.34
C PRO A 143 -4.28 14.89 6.45
N GLN A 144 -5.06 15.24 7.47
CA GLN A 144 -4.61 16.06 8.61
C GLN A 144 -3.49 15.40 9.44
N PHE A 145 -3.33 14.07 9.38
CA PHE A 145 -2.27 13.34 10.06
C PHE A 145 -0.99 13.17 9.22
N GLN A 146 -0.88 13.85 8.08
CA GLN A 146 0.29 13.76 7.19
C GLN A 146 1.62 13.95 7.92
N LYS A 147 1.71 14.95 8.81
CA LYS A 147 2.96 15.24 9.56
C LYS A 147 3.31 14.10 10.53
N ALA A 148 2.33 13.59 11.26
CA ALA A 148 2.53 12.46 12.19
C ALA A 148 2.91 11.17 11.44
N MET A 149 2.33 10.93 10.26
CA MET A 149 2.70 9.81 9.38
C MET A 149 4.14 9.94 8.85
N VAL A 150 4.59 11.16 8.52
CA VAL A 150 6.00 11.41 8.18
C VAL A 150 6.91 11.12 9.38
N ASP A 151 6.56 11.61 10.57
CA ASP A 151 7.37 11.41 11.78
C ASP A 151 7.50 9.92 12.15
N ALA A 152 6.38 9.18 12.08
CA ALA A 152 6.38 7.74 12.28
C ALA A 152 7.19 7.01 11.20
N ALA A 153 7.09 7.41 9.92
CA ALA A 153 7.84 6.80 8.84
C ALA A 153 9.36 7.03 8.93
N VAL A 154 9.78 8.24 9.30
CA VAL A 154 11.20 8.58 9.55
C VAL A 154 11.72 7.75 10.72
N ARG A 155 11.01 7.77 11.86
CA ARG A 155 11.41 7.03 13.07
C ARG A 155 11.56 5.54 12.80
N LEU A 156 10.53 4.90 12.25
CA LEU A 156 10.56 3.46 12.01
C LEU A 156 11.62 3.06 10.98
N THR A 157 11.83 3.87 9.93
CA THR A 157 12.89 3.60 8.94
C THR A 157 14.31 3.72 9.54
N ALA A 158 14.48 4.52 10.61
CA ALA A 158 15.73 4.62 11.34
C ALA A 158 15.92 3.45 12.33
N GLU A 159 14.88 3.12 13.10
CA GLU A 159 14.91 2.11 14.18
C GLU A 159 14.87 0.66 13.65
N ARG A 160 14.20 0.40 12.51
CA ARG A 160 13.96 -0.96 12.01
C ARG A 160 14.81 -1.32 10.80
N HIS A 161 15.58 -2.39 10.93
CA HIS A 161 16.45 -2.86 9.84
C HIS A 161 15.74 -3.62 8.72
N ASP A 162 14.54 -4.17 8.96
CA ASP A 162 13.73 -4.89 7.97
C ASP A 162 12.96 -3.96 7.01
N ILE A 163 12.84 -2.66 7.32
CA ILE A 163 12.36 -1.63 6.39
C ILE A 163 13.48 -1.29 5.40
N ILE A 164 13.27 -1.65 4.14
CA ILE A 164 14.20 -1.36 3.04
C ILE A 164 14.09 0.12 2.64
N THR A 165 12.85 0.58 2.45
CA THR A 165 12.53 1.94 2.02
C THR A 165 11.08 2.25 2.38
N ALA A 166 10.80 3.49 2.77
CA ALA A 166 9.44 3.98 2.94
C ALA A 166 9.12 5.02 1.86
N LYS A 167 7.83 5.14 1.51
CA LYS A 167 7.30 6.11 0.56
C LYS A 167 6.08 6.78 1.18
N VAL A 168 6.06 8.10 1.27
CA VAL A 168 4.90 8.88 1.74
C VAL A 168 4.37 9.78 0.62
N ALA A 169 3.06 9.93 0.55
CA ALA A 169 2.44 10.91 -0.32
C ALA A 169 2.65 12.34 0.20
N GLY A 170 2.82 13.27 -0.73
CA GLY A 170 2.71 14.70 -0.48
C GLY A 170 1.29 15.09 -0.03
N PRO A 171 1.13 16.25 0.62
CA PRO A 171 -0.12 16.64 1.28
C PRO A 171 -1.35 16.74 0.37
N ALA A 172 -1.20 16.94 -0.95
CA ALA A 172 -2.31 16.95 -1.90
C ALA A 172 -2.64 15.55 -2.47
N LYS A 173 -1.72 14.60 -2.37
CA LYS A 173 -1.90 13.21 -2.84
C LYS A 173 -2.61 12.30 -1.83
N ILE A 174 -2.63 12.64 -0.53
CA ILE A 174 -3.33 11.83 0.48
C ILE A 174 -4.84 11.97 0.27
N GLY A 175 -5.54 10.84 0.12
CA GLY A 175 -6.97 10.79 -0.18
C GLY A 175 -7.31 10.73 -1.67
N THR A 176 -6.36 11.06 -2.56
CA THR A 176 -6.57 11.02 -4.02
C THR A 176 -5.96 9.78 -4.69
N LEU A 177 -5.39 8.87 -3.89
CA LEU A 177 -4.76 7.61 -4.30
C LEU A 177 -5.10 6.47 -3.33
N THR A 178 -4.82 5.23 -3.73
CA THR A 178 -5.01 4.01 -2.92
C THR A 178 -4.07 3.87 -1.71
N ASP A 179 -2.94 4.59 -1.73
CA ASP A 179 -1.86 4.48 -0.74
C ASP A 179 -1.35 5.86 -0.28
N ALA A 180 -1.65 6.22 0.98
CA ALA A 180 -1.11 7.43 1.62
C ALA A 180 0.37 7.28 2.00
N ALA A 181 0.75 6.11 2.53
CA ALA A 181 2.14 5.73 2.77
C ALA A 181 2.36 4.24 2.49
N VAL A 182 3.62 3.85 2.25
CA VAL A 182 4.03 2.48 1.97
C VAL A 182 5.38 2.21 2.63
N PHE A 183 5.47 1.15 3.42
CA PHE A 183 6.74 0.59 3.86
C PHE A 183 7.06 -0.64 3.02
N TYR A 184 8.22 -0.64 2.37
CA TYR A 184 8.74 -1.80 1.64
C TYR A 184 9.69 -2.56 2.58
N VAL A 185 9.39 -3.84 2.81
CA VAL A 185 10.05 -4.64 3.85
C VAL A 185 10.67 -5.92 3.29
N GLY A 186 11.80 -6.33 3.88
CA GLY A 186 12.47 -7.61 3.61
C GLY A 186 12.06 -8.75 4.56
N GLY A 187 11.25 -8.42 5.57
CA GLY A 187 10.66 -9.36 6.53
C GLY A 187 9.47 -10.15 5.97
N ASP A 188 8.94 -11.03 6.81
CA ASP A 188 7.75 -11.84 6.59
C ASP A 188 6.46 -11.15 7.11
N PHE A 189 5.34 -11.87 7.06
CA PHE A 189 4.06 -11.35 7.56
C PHE A 189 4.06 -11.08 9.07
N SER A 190 4.78 -11.88 9.87
CA SER A 190 4.92 -11.67 11.32
C SER A 190 5.70 -10.37 11.64
N SER A 191 6.76 -10.13 10.88
CA SER A 191 7.54 -8.88 10.93
C SER A 191 6.65 -7.68 10.58
N ALA A 192 5.83 -7.79 9.54
CA ALA A 192 4.87 -6.77 9.15
C ALA A 192 3.74 -6.57 10.20
N GLN A 193 3.31 -7.61 10.92
CA GLN A 193 2.36 -7.48 12.03
C GLN A 193 2.96 -6.70 13.21
N THR A 194 4.25 -6.88 13.48
CA THR A 194 4.97 -6.11 14.49
C THR A 194 5.08 -4.63 14.08
N LEU A 195 5.50 -4.36 12.84
CA LEU A 195 5.52 -3.01 12.27
C LEU A 195 4.14 -2.32 12.30
N ALA A 196 3.07 -3.06 11.99
CA ALA A 196 1.70 -2.53 12.06
C ALA A 196 1.31 -2.09 13.48
N LYS A 197 1.68 -2.85 14.51
CA LYS A 197 1.43 -2.50 15.93
C LYS A 197 2.25 -1.28 16.36
N GLU A 198 3.51 -1.19 15.95
CA GLU A 198 4.37 -0.04 16.25
C GLU A 198 3.82 1.24 15.59
N LEU A 199 3.33 1.16 14.36
CA LEU A 199 2.62 2.26 13.69
C LEU A 199 1.35 2.70 14.44
N GLN A 200 0.57 1.74 14.97
CA GLN A 200 -0.60 2.03 15.79
C GLN A 200 -0.25 2.66 17.15
N ALA A 201 0.96 2.46 17.67
CA ALA A 201 1.44 3.11 18.88
C ALA A 201 1.98 4.54 18.62
N LEU A 202 2.35 4.86 17.37
CA LEU A 202 2.88 6.17 16.97
C LEU A 202 1.82 7.12 16.40
N LEU A 203 0.64 6.62 16.03
CA LEU A 203 -0.44 7.38 15.40
C LEU A 203 -1.75 7.19 16.19
N PRO A 204 -2.58 8.24 16.36
CA PRO A 204 -3.86 8.09 17.04
C PRO A 204 -4.81 7.20 16.21
N GLU A 205 -5.68 6.45 16.88
CA GLU A 205 -6.58 5.48 16.24
C GLU A 205 -7.52 6.12 15.19
N ASP A 206 -7.89 7.37 15.41
CA ASP A 206 -8.73 8.13 14.48
C ASP A 206 -7.97 8.56 13.21
N ALA A 207 -6.64 8.50 13.18
CA ALA A 207 -5.86 8.81 11.98
C ALA A 207 -6.12 7.82 10.84
N PHE A 208 -6.35 6.55 11.15
CA PHE A 208 -6.48 5.51 10.14
C PHE A 208 -7.83 5.57 9.39
N ILE A 209 -7.80 5.31 8.08
CA ILE A 209 -8.99 5.25 7.21
C ILE A 209 -9.36 3.78 6.99
N ASN A 210 -10.65 3.44 7.06
CA ASN A 210 -11.10 2.10 6.65
C ASN A 210 -11.12 1.95 5.12
N HIS A 211 -9.96 1.72 4.51
CA HIS A 211 -9.79 1.45 3.08
C HIS A 211 -8.68 0.41 2.88
N THR A 212 -8.99 -0.67 2.14
CA THR A 212 -8.05 -1.72 1.74
C THR A 212 -8.03 -1.80 0.21
N PRO A 213 -6.91 -1.49 -0.46
CA PRO A 213 -6.82 -1.60 -1.91
C PRO A 213 -7.02 -3.04 -2.40
N ALA A 214 -7.70 -3.22 -3.54
CA ALA A 214 -7.94 -4.55 -4.10
C ALA A 214 -6.66 -5.41 -4.22
N GLY A 215 -6.79 -6.68 -3.81
CA GLY A 215 -5.68 -7.64 -3.78
C GLY A 215 -4.67 -7.47 -2.63
N MET A 216 -4.96 -6.64 -1.62
CA MET A 216 -4.19 -6.56 -0.37
C MET A 216 -4.91 -7.26 0.80
N GLN A 217 -4.15 -7.87 1.69
CA GLN A 217 -4.63 -8.42 2.96
C GLN A 217 -4.79 -7.28 3.98
N SER A 218 -6.01 -7.04 4.47
CA SER A 218 -6.20 -6.13 5.60
C SER A 218 -5.59 -6.72 6.88
N MET A 219 -4.90 -5.87 7.65
CA MET A 219 -4.34 -6.16 8.97
C MET A 219 -5.05 -5.37 10.07
N GLY A 220 -6.05 -4.57 9.70
CA GLY A 220 -6.70 -3.59 10.55
C GLY A 220 -7.13 -2.35 9.75
N LYS A 221 -7.81 -1.43 10.42
CA LYS A 221 -8.23 -0.14 9.86
C LYS A 221 -7.01 0.60 9.31
N GLY A 222 -6.98 0.85 8.00
CA GLY A 222 -5.93 1.61 7.32
C GLY A 222 -4.58 0.90 7.19
N LEU A 223 -4.50 -0.41 7.46
CA LEU A 223 -3.26 -1.20 7.45
C LEU A 223 -3.42 -2.40 6.52
N CYS A 224 -2.66 -2.43 5.42
CA CYS A 224 -2.85 -3.41 4.34
C CYS A 224 -1.51 -4.00 3.87
N TYR A 225 -1.43 -5.32 3.77
CA TYR A 225 -0.21 -6.05 3.39
C TYR A 225 -0.34 -6.73 2.02
N ALA A 226 0.75 -6.74 1.27
CA ALA A 226 0.90 -7.63 0.12
C ALA A 226 2.37 -7.96 -0.12
N GLU A 227 2.65 -9.23 -0.43
CA GLU A 227 3.97 -9.69 -0.84
C GLU A 227 4.26 -9.35 -2.31
N ARG A 228 5.53 -9.45 -2.68
CA ARG A 228 6.04 -9.28 -4.04
C ARG A 228 6.76 -10.57 -4.44
N THR A 229 6.46 -11.11 -5.62
CA THR A 229 7.23 -12.21 -6.19
C THR A 229 8.57 -11.71 -6.73
N PRO A 230 9.67 -12.48 -6.69
CA PRO A 230 10.99 -12.04 -7.15
C PRO A 230 11.05 -11.61 -8.63
N GLN A 231 10.07 -11.98 -9.44
CA GLN A 231 9.95 -11.63 -10.87
C GLN A 231 9.18 -10.32 -11.09
N ASP A 232 8.39 -9.86 -10.12
CA ASP A 232 7.62 -8.62 -10.24
C ASP A 232 8.53 -7.40 -10.07
N ARG A 233 8.47 -6.46 -11.02
CA ARG A 233 9.23 -5.19 -11.03
C ARG A 233 8.31 -3.97 -11.15
N THR A 234 7.01 -4.15 -10.92
CA THR A 234 5.98 -3.12 -11.15
C THR A 234 5.32 -2.63 -9.86
N SER A 235 4.40 -1.66 -9.97
CA SER A 235 3.56 -1.25 -8.83
C SER A 235 2.55 -2.35 -8.48
N HIS A 236 2.08 -2.40 -7.23
CA HIS A 236 1.10 -3.40 -6.78
C HIS A 236 -0.11 -3.50 -7.73
N GLY A 237 -0.78 -2.38 -8.01
CA GLY A 237 -1.91 -2.35 -8.92
C GLY A 237 -1.57 -2.85 -10.32
N MET A 238 -0.40 -2.52 -10.88
CA MET A 238 -0.03 -2.95 -12.24
C MET A 238 0.26 -4.45 -12.30
N SER A 239 0.99 -4.96 -11.31
CA SER A 239 1.28 -6.37 -11.11
C SER A 239 -0.01 -7.22 -11.09
N ARG A 240 -0.98 -6.84 -10.27
CA ARG A 240 -2.25 -7.58 -10.15
C ARG A 240 -3.12 -7.39 -11.40
N ALA A 241 -3.09 -6.22 -12.02
CA ALA A 241 -3.74 -5.97 -13.31
C ALA A 241 -3.25 -6.94 -14.40
N SER A 242 -1.94 -7.14 -14.54
CA SER A 242 -1.38 -8.07 -15.55
C SER A 242 -1.76 -9.54 -15.30
N ILE A 243 -1.89 -9.95 -14.03
CA ILE A 243 -2.36 -11.30 -13.67
C ILE A 243 -3.87 -11.45 -13.97
N ILE A 244 -4.67 -10.41 -13.70
CA ILE A 244 -6.10 -10.40 -14.02
C ILE A 244 -6.32 -10.39 -15.54
N GLU A 245 -5.54 -9.62 -16.30
CA GLU A 245 -5.53 -9.65 -17.78
C GLU A 245 -5.29 -11.07 -18.30
N SER A 246 -4.28 -11.76 -17.76
CA SER A 246 -3.99 -13.17 -18.09
C SER A 246 -5.16 -14.11 -17.79
N ALA A 247 -5.86 -13.91 -16.67
CA ALA A 247 -7.05 -14.69 -16.31
C ALA A 247 -8.28 -14.37 -17.17
N LEU A 248 -8.38 -13.16 -17.71
CA LEU A 248 -9.47 -12.74 -18.62
C LEU A 248 -9.22 -13.19 -20.05
N ALA A 249 -7.96 -13.37 -20.45
CA ALA A 249 -7.54 -13.93 -21.74
C ALA A 249 -7.65 -15.46 -21.82
N ASP A 250 -7.73 -16.17 -20.68
CA ASP A 250 -7.95 -17.62 -20.63
C ASP A 250 -9.30 -17.98 -21.28
N THR A 251 -9.24 -18.77 -22.37
CA THR A 251 -10.40 -19.18 -23.18
C THR A 251 -11.09 -20.46 -22.68
N SER A 252 -10.62 -21.08 -21.59
CA SER A 252 -11.20 -22.32 -21.05
C SER A 252 -12.63 -22.12 -20.54
N MET A 253 -13.37 -23.23 -20.38
CA MET A 253 -14.74 -23.22 -19.82
C MET A 253 -14.78 -23.09 -18.28
N LEU A 254 -13.68 -22.67 -17.64
CA LEU A 254 -13.60 -22.46 -16.19
C LEU A 254 -14.33 -21.17 -15.76
N SER A 255 -14.83 -21.15 -14.52
CA SER A 255 -15.34 -19.92 -13.90
C SER A 255 -14.23 -18.88 -13.75
N LEU A 256 -14.58 -17.59 -13.77
CA LEU A 256 -13.60 -16.50 -13.63
C LEU A 256 -12.78 -16.61 -12.34
N GLU A 257 -13.39 -17.02 -11.23
CA GLU A 257 -12.69 -17.31 -9.97
C GLU A 257 -11.60 -18.38 -10.14
N LYS A 258 -11.89 -19.49 -10.84
CA LYS A 258 -10.89 -20.54 -11.11
C LYS A 258 -9.78 -20.05 -12.03
N LYS A 259 -10.11 -19.24 -13.05
CA LYS A 259 -9.12 -18.62 -13.95
C LYS A 259 -8.18 -17.68 -13.19
N LEU A 260 -8.74 -16.83 -12.33
CA LEU A 260 -7.97 -15.95 -11.45
C LEU A 260 -7.04 -16.74 -10.52
N ARG A 261 -7.56 -17.75 -9.81
CA ARG A 261 -6.75 -18.61 -8.94
C ARG A 261 -5.62 -19.30 -9.70
N ASN A 262 -5.87 -19.79 -10.91
CA ASN A 262 -4.84 -20.37 -11.77
C ASN A 262 -3.79 -19.34 -12.20
N ALA A 263 -4.19 -18.15 -12.65
CA ALA A 263 -3.29 -17.09 -13.07
C ALA A 263 -2.39 -16.59 -11.92
N PHE A 264 -2.95 -16.38 -10.73
CA PHE A 264 -2.18 -16.03 -9.53
C PHE A 264 -1.18 -17.13 -9.15
N LYS A 265 -1.60 -18.41 -9.18
CA LYS A 265 -0.70 -19.54 -8.93
C LYS A 265 0.46 -19.57 -9.93
N SER A 266 0.19 -19.43 -11.23
CA SER A 266 1.20 -19.38 -12.29
C SER A 266 2.15 -18.19 -12.16
N ALA A 267 1.68 -17.07 -11.61
CA ALA A 267 2.48 -15.88 -11.31
C ALA A 267 3.28 -15.96 -9.99
N GLY A 268 3.24 -17.10 -9.27
CA GLY A 268 3.97 -17.31 -8.01
C GLY A 268 3.27 -16.77 -6.76
N TYR A 269 1.95 -16.55 -6.81
CA TYR A 269 1.12 -16.12 -5.67
C TYR A 269 0.23 -17.24 -5.14
N ASN A 270 -0.11 -17.19 -3.85
CA ASN A 270 -0.98 -18.15 -3.21
C ASN A 270 -2.42 -18.02 -3.75
N PRO A 271 -3.02 -19.07 -4.36
CA PRO A 271 -4.37 -18.98 -4.93
C PRO A 271 -5.48 -18.86 -3.88
N ASP A 272 -5.23 -19.23 -2.62
CA ASP A 272 -6.19 -19.07 -1.52
C ASP A 272 -6.07 -17.71 -0.83
N ASN A 273 -4.92 -17.03 -0.96
CA ASN A 273 -4.77 -15.63 -0.56
C ASN A 273 -3.72 -14.89 -1.44
N PRO A 274 -4.13 -14.26 -2.56
CA PRO A 274 -3.21 -13.62 -3.51
C PRO A 274 -2.41 -12.42 -2.99
N ALA A 275 -2.64 -11.99 -1.74
CA ALA A 275 -1.76 -11.05 -1.06
C ALA A 275 -0.42 -11.67 -0.64
N PHE A 276 -0.27 -13.00 -0.71
CA PHE A 276 0.92 -13.75 -0.32
C PHE A 276 1.52 -14.50 -1.52
N ARG A 277 2.84 -14.75 -1.49
CA ARG A 277 3.49 -15.65 -2.46
C ARG A 277 3.02 -17.08 -2.29
N LEU A 278 3.19 -17.87 -3.35
CA LEU A 278 3.22 -19.31 -3.26
C LEU A 278 4.57 -19.73 -2.66
N GLU A 279 4.53 -20.62 -1.66
CA GLU A 279 5.70 -21.29 -1.08
C GLU A 279 6.20 -22.43 -1.99
#